data_AF-A0A7C5XR65-F1
#
_entry.id   AF-A0A7C5XR65-F1
#
_cell.length_a   1.000
_cell.length_b   1.000
_cell.length_c   1.000
_cell.angle_alpha   90.00
_cell.angle_beta   90.00
_cell.angle_gamma   90.00
#
_symmetry.space_group_name_H-M   'P 1'
#
loop_
_entity.id
_entity.type
_entity.pdbx_description
1 polymer ?
#
loop_
_entity_poly.entity_id
_entity_poly.type
_entity_poly.pdbx_seq_one_letter_code
_entity_poly.pdbx_strand_id
1 'polypeptide(L)' 'MLIEMVIELVLVDVYRYEGLPGKRFRFMVKGTRIYINVLADELDEAVKKAENIIKKLELDRYLSEKKTHLTEKK' A
#
# COMPACT_ATOMS: atom_id res chain seq x y z
N MET A 1 -3.24 -19.60 16.49
CA MET A 1 -4.27 -18.67 16.01
C MET A 1 -3.56 -17.70 15.06
N LEU A 2 -3.73 -17.87 13.75
CA LEU A 2 -3.17 -16.94 12.77
C LEU A 2 -4.00 -15.65 12.85
N ILE A 3 -3.40 -14.57 13.29
CA ILE A 3 -4.04 -13.26 13.22
C ILE A 3 -3.93 -12.85 11.75
N GLU A 4 -5.02 -12.90 11.00
CA GLU A 4 -5.07 -12.30 9.67
C GLU A 4 -4.72 -10.81 9.82
N MET A 5 -3.56 -10.43 9.27
CA MET A 5 -3.17 -9.03 9.27
C MET A 5 -4.02 -8.31 8.22
N VAL A 6 -4.95 -7.48 8.69
CA VAL A 6 -5.67 -6.54 7.84
C VAL A 6 -4.67 -5.44 7.43
N ILE A 7 -4.37 -5.35 6.14
CA ILE A 7 -3.62 -4.22 5.60
C ILE A 7 -4.53 -2.99 5.62
N GLU A 8 -4.09 -1.97 6.35
CA GLU A 8 -4.72 -0.64 6.32
C GLU A 8 -3.96 0.26 5.33
N LEU A 9 -4.70 0.91 4.43
CA LEU A 9 -4.19 1.92 3.51
C LEU A 9 -4.49 3.32 4.06
N VAL A 10 -3.46 4.16 4.12
CA VAL A 10 -3.59 5.59 4.46
C VAL A 10 -3.41 6.40 3.20
N LEU A 11 -4.40 7.19 2.80
CA LEU A 11 -4.23 8.16 1.71
C LEU A 11 -3.31 9.28 2.18
N VAL A 12 -2.17 9.42 1.51
CA VAL A 12 -1.15 10.42 1.85
C VAL A 12 -1.28 11.66 0.99
N ASP A 13 -1.53 11.47 -0.31
CA ASP A 13 -1.55 12.57 -1.26
C ASP A 13 -2.39 12.24 -2.49
N VAL A 14 -2.87 13.29 -3.14
CA VAL A 14 -3.61 13.25 -4.39
C VAL A 14 -3.01 14.30 -5.31
N TYR A 15 -2.28 13.84 -6.31
CA TYR A 15 -1.39 14.70 -7.09
C TYR A 15 -1.52 14.47 -8.59
N ARG A 16 -0.96 15.40 -9.38
CA ARG A 16 -0.83 15.32 -10.83
C ARG A 16 0.61 15.61 -11.20
N TYR A 17 1.11 14.96 -12.24
CA TYR A 17 2.38 15.36 -12.85
C TYR A 17 2.09 16.28 -14.02
N GLU A 18 2.82 17.37 -14.11
CA GLU A 18 2.78 18.24 -15.28
C GLU A 18 3.14 17.43 -16.55
N GLY A 19 2.39 17.64 -17.63
CA GLY A 19 2.59 16.93 -18.89
C GLY A 19 2.13 15.47 -18.92
N LEU A 20 1.61 14.91 -17.81
CA LEU A 20 1.01 13.56 -17.82
C LEU A 20 -0.49 13.64 -17.51
N PRO A 21 -1.33 12.96 -18.30
CA PRO A 21 -2.75 12.94 -18.04
C PRO A 21 -3.05 12.16 -16.75
N GLY A 22 -4.11 12.62 -16.07
CA GLY A 22 -4.75 11.90 -14.98
C GLY A 22 -4.25 12.23 -13.57
N LYS A 23 -5.14 11.97 -12.63
CA LYS A 23 -4.97 12.19 -11.19
C LYS A 23 -4.39 10.93 -10.55
N ARG A 24 -3.42 11.09 -9.66
CA ARG A 24 -2.79 10.01 -8.93
C ARG A 24 -3.11 10.09 -7.46
N PHE A 25 -3.31 8.92 -6.85
CA PHE A 25 -3.52 8.76 -5.42
C PHE A 25 -2.34 7.98 -4.86
N ARG A 26 -1.72 8.51 -3.80
CA ARG A 26 -0.65 7.86 -3.06
C ARG A 26 -1.21 7.29 -1.78
N PHE A 27 -1.20 5.97 -1.67
CA PHE A 27 -1.49 5.29 -0.42
C PHE A 27 -0.21 4.81 0.24
N MET A 28 -0.16 4.89 1.56
CA MET A 28 0.86 4.24 2.37
C MET A 28 0.25 3.03 3.05
N VAL A 29 0.94 1.90 3.02
CA VAL A 29 0.57 0.74 3.84
C VAL A 29 0.95 1.06 5.28
N LYS A 30 -0.05 1.19 6.16
CA LYS A 30 0.12 1.61 7.56
C LYS A 30 1.14 0.73 8.27
N GLY A 31 2.05 1.36 9.02
CA GLY A 31 3.11 0.66 9.75
C GLY A 31 4.29 0.21 8.88
N THR A 32 4.34 0.59 7.59
CA THR A 32 5.47 0.31 6.69
C THR A 32 5.95 1.59 6.02
N ARG A 33 7.05 1.55 5.25
CA ARG A 33 7.46 2.64 4.34
C ARG A 33 7.07 2.36 2.88
N ILE A 34 6.12 1.47 2.65
CA ILE A 34 5.66 1.07 1.32
C ILE A 34 4.57 2.05 0.88
N TYR A 35 4.77 2.61 -0.31
CA TYR A 35 3.80 3.49 -0.96
C TYR A 35 3.30 2.85 -2.24
N ILE A 36 1.99 2.96 -2.47
CA ILE A 36 1.31 2.49 -3.66
C ILE A 36 0.70 3.70 -4.34
N ASN A 37 1.21 4.05 -5.52
CA ASN A 37 0.71 5.15 -6.32
C ASN A 37 -0.17 4.57 -7.44
N VAL A 38 -1.39 5.06 -7.58
CA VAL A 38 -2.32 4.60 -8.62
C VAL A 38 -2.90 5.78 -9.38
N LEU A 39 -3.08 5.63 -10.69
CA LEU A 39 -3.84 6.55 -11.53
C LEU A 39 -5.33 6.20 -11.41
N ALA A 40 -6.17 7.16 -11.05
CA ALA A 40 -7.61 6.99 -10.89
C ALA A 40 -8.31 8.35 -10.95
N ASP A 41 -9.59 8.38 -11.29
CA ASP A 41 -10.37 9.62 -11.32
C ASP A 41 -10.95 9.93 -9.93
N GLU A 42 -11.35 8.90 -9.20
CA GLU A 42 -11.97 8.97 -7.88
C GLU A 42 -11.31 8.04 -6.85
N LEU A 43 -11.61 8.29 -5.57
CA LEU A 43 -10.98 7.58 -4.45
C LEU A 43 -11.33 6.09 -4.44
N ASP A 44 -12.58 5.72 -4.68
CA ASP A 44 -13.04 4.33 -4.63
C ASP A 44 -12.34 3.46 -5.69
N GLU A 45 -12.17 4.00 -6.90
CA GLU A 45 -11.40 3.37 -7.95
C GLU A 45 -9.92 3.23 -7.55
N ALA A 46 -9.35 4.27 -6.94
CA ALA A 46 -7.98 4.27 -6.46
C ALA A 46 -7.75 3.20 -5.37
N VAL A 47 -8.66 3.06 -4.41
CA VAL A 47 -8.61 2.05 -3.36
C VAL A 47 -8.63 0.65 -3.96
N LYS A 48 -9.60 0.36 -4.85
CA LYS A 48 -9.67 -0.96 -5.53
C LYS A 48 -8.40 -1.28 -6.31
N LYS A 49 -7.80 -0.29 -6.97
CA LYS A 49 -6.53 -0.47 -7.69
C LYS A 49 -5.38 -0.77 -6.72
N ALA A 50 -5.30 -0.06 -5.60
CA ALA A 50 -4.27 -0.28 -4.59
C ALA A 50 -4.41 -1.66 -3.91
N GLU A 51 -5.62 -2.08 -3.56
CA GLU A 51 -5.92 -3.41 -3.03
C GLU A 51 -5.53 -4.53 -4.00
N ASN A 52 -5.85 -4.35 -5.29
CA ASN A 52 -5.45 -5.31 -6.33
C ASN A 52 -3.93 -5.42 -6.45
N ILE A 53 -3.19 -4.32 -6.31
CA ILE A 53 -1.72 -4.34 -6.29
C ILE A 53 -1.21 -5.10 -5.05
N ILE A 54 -1.75 -4.81 -3.87
CA ILE A 54 -1.40 -5.51 -2.62
C ILE A 54 -1.57 -7.02 -2.78
N LYS A 55 -2.72 -7.45 -3.29
CA LYS A 55 -3.05 -8.86 -3.49
C LYS A 55 -2.11 -9.53 -4.51
N LYS A 56 -1.84 -8.86 -5.64
CA LYS A 56 -0.95 -9.40 -6.68
C LYS A 56 0.50 -9.54 -6.21
N LEU A 57 0.92 -8.68 -5.29
CA LEU A 57 2.25 -8.72 -4.69
C LEU A 57 2.33 -9.61 -3.44
N GLU A 58 1.20 -10.21 -3.01
CA GLU A 58 1.08 -10.97 -1.77
C GLU A 58 1.63 -10.22 -0.54
N LEU A 59 1.50 -8.89 -0.51
CA LEU A 59 2.08 -8.06 0.56
C LEU A 59 1.44 -8.37 1.91
N ASP A 60 0.16 -8.71 1.93
CA ASP A 60 -0.57 -9.20 3.10
C ASP A 60 0.12 -10.41 3.73
N ARG A 61 0.48 -11.39 2.91
CA ARG A 61 1.21 -12.58 3.35
C ARG A 61 2.59 -12.22 3.89
N TYR A 62 3.41 -11.50 3.11
CA TYR A 62 4.80 -11.19 3.51
C TYR A 62 4.91 -10.29 4.73
N LEU A 63 3.99 -9.33 4.90
CA LEU A 63 3.99 -8.44 6.06
C LEU A 63 3.50 -9.16 7.33
N SER A 64 2.67 -10.20 7.19
CA SER A 64 2.26 -11.05 8.32
C SER A 64 3.41 -11.93 8.86
N GLU A 65 4.27 -12.44 7.97
CA GLU A 65 5.37 -13.35 8.32
C GLU A 65 6.57 -12.65 8.98
N LYS A 66 6.81 -11.36 8.65
CA LYS A 66 8.00 -10.61 9.09
C LYS A 66 7.88 -9.89 10.44
N LYS A 67 6.84 -10.13 11.24
CA LYS A 67 6.81 -9.73 12.66
C LYS A 67 7.83 -10.48 13.54
N THR A 68 8.71 -11.29 12.95
CA THR A 68 9.77 -12.01 13.65
C THR A 68 11.02 -11.14 13.80
N HIS A 69 11.47 -10.98 15.05
CA HIS A 69 12.56 -10.12 15.49
C HIS A 69 13.84 -10.20 14.63
N LEU A 70 14.18 -9.08 14.00
CA LEU A 70 15.57 -8.79 13.63
C LEU A 70 16.25 -8.19 14.87
N THR A 71 16.89 -9.02 15.68
CA THR A 71 17.89 -8.54 16.64
C THR A 71 19.16 -8.21 15.86
N GLU A 72 19.62 -6.97 15.97
CA GLU A 72 20.92 -6.55 15.47
C GLU A 72 22.00 -7.51 16.01
N LYS A 73 22.75 -8.15 15.11
CA LYS A 73 23.99 -8.81 15.53
C LYS A 73 24.98 -7.70 15.90
N LYS A 74 25.27 -7.60 17.19
CA LYS A 74 26.40 -6.83 17.73
C LYS A 74 27.71 -7.28 17.11
#